data_AF-A0A7C6FRJ9-F1
#
_entry.id   AF-A0A7C6FRJ9-F1
#
_cell.length_a   1.000
_cell.length_b   1.000
_cell.length_c   1.000
_cell.angle_alpha   90.00
_cell.angle_beta   90.00
_cell.angle_gamma   90.00
#
_symmetry.space_group_name_H-M   'P 1'
#
loop_
_entity.id
_entity.type
_entity.pdbx_description
1 polymer ?
#
loop_
_entity_poly.entity_id
_entity_poly.type
_entity_poly.pdbx_seq_one_letter_code
_entity_poly.pdbx_strand_id
1 'polypeptide(L)'
;MRVHQKMYMLLLSEKFTPELTRDWEIELNRRDTLRREILQRNKNKEPINQILENLEEIKNRLKILEEKIDKRKMPAGTEMDGEKKHPETEKPKLRKVPGFSQQRFLDQKNQFFFKNRGTAMEKNRELFKKFTEAVEIGDEVQIKSILPLLFQQIKESNQQLEEHLEILKNGNEE
;
A
#
# COMPACT_ATOMS: atom_id res chain seq x y z
N MET A 1 1.19 -10.04 -6.12
CA MET A 1 2.61 -9.98 -5.72
C MET A 1 3.39 -9.32 -6.87
N ARG A 2 4.59 -8.77 -6.66
CA ARG A 2 5.42 -8.33 -7.80
C ARG A 2 5.95 -9.55 -8.53
N VAL A 3 5.97 -9.50 -9.86
CA VAL A 3 6.41 -10.62 -10.73
C VAL A 3 7.80 -11.12 -10.34
N HIS A 4 8.74 -10.21 -10.05
CA HIS A 4 10.09 -10.57 -9.66
C HIS A 4 10.18 -11.31 -8.31
N GLN A 5 9.34 -10.94 -7.33
CA GLN A 5 9.32 -11.62 -6.02
C GLN A 5 8.78 -13.04 -6.15
N LYS A 6 7.71 -13.20 -6.94
CA LYS A 6 7.13 -14.50 -7.23
C LYS A 6 8.15 -15.42 -7.90
N MET A 7 8.81 -14.92 -8.95
CA MET A 7 9.87 -15.65 -9.65
C MET A 7 10.99 -16.06 -8.70
N TYR A 8 11.46 -15.13 -7.87
CA TYR A 8 12.51 -15.40 -6.90
C TYR A 8 12.15 -16.51 -5.90
N MET A 9 10.94 -16.47 -5.33
CA MET A 9 10.49 -17.51 -4.40
C MET A 9 10.37 -18.88 -5.08
N LEU A 10 9.92 -18.92 -6.34
CA LEU A 10 9.83 -20.17 -7.12
C LEU A 10 11.21 -20.76 -7.42
N LEU A 11 12.17 -19.93 -7.84
CA LEU A 11 13.54 -20.40 -8.08
C LEU A 11 14.18 -20.96 -6.80
N LEU A 12 13.91 -20.32 -5.66
CA LEU A 12 14.40 -20.83 -4.38
C LEU A 12 13.68 -22.11 -3.95
N SER A 13 12.38 -22.24 -4.19
CA SER A 13 11.68 -23.49 -3.91
C SER A 13 12.19 -24.62 -4.81
N GLU A 14 12.43 -24.37 -6.10
CA GLU A 14 13.00 -25.36 -7.02
C GLU A 14 14.38 -25.84 -6.56
N LYS A 15 15.22 -24.92 -6.08
CA LYS A 15 16.57 -25.24 -5.62
C LYS A 15 16.60 -25.98 -4.28
N PHE A 16 15.77 -25.57 -3.32
CA PHE A 16 15.92 -25.97 -1.92
C PHE A 16 14.82 -26.90 -1.41
N THR A 17 13.59 -26.78 -1.94
CA THR A 17 12.42 -27.57 -1.54
C THR A 17 11.61 -27.96 -2.79
N PRO A 18 12.20 -28.74 -3.73
CA PRO A 18 11.60 -29.03 -5.03
C PRO A 18 10.22 -29.68 -4.89
N GLU A 19 10.01 -30.50 -3.85
CA GLU A 19 8.76 -31.15 -3.50
C GLU A 19 7.60 -30.18 -3.23
N LEU A 20 7.89 -28.96 -2.74
CA LEU A 20 6.88 -27.94 -2.46
C LEU A 20 6.69 -26.93 -3.61
N THR A 21 7.53 -26.99 -4.65
CA THR A 21 7.53 -25.96 -5.72
C THR A 21 6.18 -25.81 -6.39
N ARG A 22 5.50 -26.93 -6.68
CA ARG A 22 4.19 -26.89 -7.32
C ARG A 22 3.15 -26.24 -6.41
N ASP A 23 3.19 -26.54 -5.12
CA ASP A 23 2.30 -25.95 -4.13
C ASP A 23 2.56 -24.45 -3.95
N TRP A 24 3.83 -24.04 -4.00
CA TRP A 24 4.24 -22.64 -4.06
C TRP A 24 3.62 -21.90 -5.24
N GLU A 25 3.71 -22.48 -6.44
CA GLU A 25 3.14 -21.89 -7.64
C GLU A 25 1.62 -21.69 -7.51
N ILE A 26 0.92 -22.71 -7.01
CA ILE A 26 -0.54 -22.67 -6.79
C ILE A 26 -0.91 -21.56 -5.81
N GLU A 27 -0.27 -21.50 -4.64
CA GLU A 27 -0.61 -20.51 -3.60
C GLU A 27 -0.23 -19.08 -4.01
N LEU A 28 0.88 -18.91 -4.73
CA LEU A 28 1.27 -17.59 -5.27
C LEU A 28 0.29 -17.13 -6.35
N ASN A 29 -0.16 -18.02 -7.23
CA ASN A 29 -1.21 -17.73 -8.22
C ASN A 29 -2.54 -17.37 -7.55
N ARG A 30 -2.97 -18.17 -6.57
CA ARG A 30 -4.18 -17.92 -5.77
C ARG A 30 -4.15 -16.53 -5.16
N ARG A 31 -3.03 -16.15 -4.54
CA ARG A 31 -2.83 -14.82 -3.96
C ARG A 31 -2.98 -13.69 -4.98
N ASP A 32 -2.42 -13.87 -6.18
CA ASP A 32 -2.52 -12.89 -7.26
C ASP A 32 -3.96 -12.72 -7.74
N THR A 33 -4.74 -13.80 -7.79
CA THR A 33 -6.18 -13.76 -8.12
C THR A 33 -6.98 -13.04 -7.05
N LEU A 34 -6.83 -13.42 -5.78
CA LEU A 34 -7.53 -12.78 -4.65
C LEU A 34 -7.26 -11.28 -4.57
N ARG A 35 -6.00 -10.87 -4.74
CA ARG A 35 -5.64 -9.44 -4.75
C ARG A 35 -6.24 -8.70 -5.94
N ARG A 36 -6.32 -9.33 -7.11
CA ARG A 36 -6.96 -8.73 -8.30
C ARG A 36 -8.45 -8.55 -8.09
N GLU A 37 -9.14 -9.55 -7.54
CA GLU A 37 -10.57 -9.46 -7.25
C GLU A 37 -10.88 -8.37 -6.21
N ILE A 38 -10.13 -8.31 -5.11
CA ILE A 38 -10.28 -7.23 -4.12
C ILE A 38 -10.01 -5.86 -4.75
N LEU A 39 -8.99 -5.74 -5.59
CA LEU A 39 -8.68 -4.48 -6.28
C LEU A 39 -9.80 -4.06 -7.24
N GLN A 40 -10.35 -4.99 -8.02
CA GLN A 40 -11.47 -4.72 -8.91
C GLN A 40 -12.71 -4.29 -8.13
N ARG A 41 -13.04 -4.99 -7.04
CA ARG A 41 -14.13 -4.59 -6.13
C ARG A 41 -13.93 -3.19 -5.55
N ASN A 42 -12.71 -2.86 -5.13
CA ASN A 42 -12.40 -1.53 -4.60
C ASN A 42 -12.44 -0.43 -5.67
N LYS A 43 -12.06 -0.73 -6.92
CA LYS A 43 -12.25 0.19 -8.05
C LYS A 43 -13.74 0.39 -8.37
N ASN A 44 -14.56 -0.66 -8.28
CA ASN A 44 -16.00 -0.52 -8.45
C ASN A 44 -16.66 0.27 -7.30
N LYS A 45 -15.97 0.45 -6.16
CA LYS A 45 -16.32 1.42 -5.10
C LYS A 45 -15.82 2.86 -5.38
N GLU A 46 -15.53 3.18 -6.64
CA GLU A 46 -15.21 4.52 -7.18
C GLU A 46 -16.12 5.70 -6.79
N PRO A 47 -17.33 5.58 -6.20
CA PRO A 47 -18.00 6.73 -5.58
C PRO A 47 -17.15 7.44 -4.51
N ILE A 48 -16.26 6.77 -3.77
CA ILE A 48 -15.58 7.41 -2.63
C ILE A 48 -14.57 8.48 -3.08
N ASN A 49 -13.81 8.22 -4.15
CA ASN A 49 -12.83 9.20 -4.64
C ASN A 49 -13.54 10.40 -5.28
N GLN A 50 -14.63 10.17 -6.00
CA GLN A 50 -15.48 11.25 -6.53
C GLN A 50 -16.15 12.04 -5.40
N ILE A 51 -16.61 11.38 -4.33
CA ILE A 51 -17.15 12.04 -3.15
C ILE A 51 -16.07 12.87 -2.45
N LEU A 52 -14.83 12.39 -2.34
CA LEU A 52 -13.73 13.14 -1.74
C LEU A 52 -13.34 14.36 -2.58
N GLU A 53 -13.25 14.23 -3.92
CA GLU A 53 -13.05 15.37 -4.81
C GLU A 53 -14.18 16.39 -4.69
N ASN A 54 -15.44 15.93 -4.67
CA ASN A 54 -16.60 16.79 -4.47
C ASN A 54 -16.57 17.48 -3.10
N LEU A 55 -16.14 16.81 -2.03
CA LEU A 55 -16.00 17.40 -0.70
C LEU A 55 -14.86 18.43 -0.63
N GLU A 56 -13.74 18.18 -1.28
CA GLU A 56 -12.64 19.13 -1.43
C GLU A 56 -13.12 20.38 -2.18
N GLU A 57 -13.91 20.19 -3.24
CA GLU A 57 -14.51 21.28 -4.01
C GLU A 57 -15.51 22.08 -3.17
N ILE A 58 -16.37 21.43 -2.38
CA ILE A 58 -17.32 22.07 -1.46
C ILE A 58 -16.56 22.89 -0.41
N LYS A 59 -15.49 22.35 0.20
CA LYS A 59 -14.66 23.09 1.16
C LYS A 59 -14.03 24.34 0.53
N ASN A 60 -13.50 24.23 -0.68
CA ASN A 60 -12.92 25.36 -1.39
C ASN A 60 -13.96 26.45 -1.70
N ARG A 61 -15.18 26.06 -2.11
CA ARG A 61 -16.29 26.99 -2.31
C ARG A 61 -16.72 27.69 -1.02
N LEU A 62 -16.80 26.96 0.10
CA LEU A 62 -17.13 27.52 1.41
C LEU A 62 -16.09 28.56 1.86
N LYS A 63 -14.80 28.27 1.69
CA LYS A 63 -13.72 29.21 2.01
C LYS A 63 -13.82 30.51 1.20
N ILE A 64 -14.12 30.41 -0.10
CA ILE A 64 -14.35 31.58 -0.95
C ILE A 64 -15.58 32.38 -0.51
N LEU A 65 -16.63 31.69 -0.05
CA LEU A 65 -17.85 32.34 0.44
C LEU A 65 -17.62 33.02 1.79
N GLU A 66 -16.88 32.40 2.71
CA GLU A 66 -16.45 33.03 3.97
C GLU A 66 -15.64 34.30 3.71
N GLU A 67 -14.63 34.25 2.82
CA GLU A 67 -13.87 35.45 2.45
C GLU A 67 -14.76 36.54 1.83
N LYS A 68 -15.80 36.17 1.06
CA LYS A 68 -16.77 37.14 0.50
C LYS A 68 -17.70 37.72 1.56
N ILE A 69 -18.07 36.95 2.57
CA ILE A 69 -18.91 37.39 3.70
C ILE A 69 -18.09 38.32 4.61
N ASP A 70 -16.83 37.99 4.88
CA ASP A 70 -15.93 38.83 5.66
C ASP A 70 -15.64 40.17 4.96
N LYS A 71 -15.47 40.16 3.63
CA LYS A 71 -15.37 41.39 2.82
C LYS A 71 -16.65 42.23 2.85
N ARG A 72 -17.82 41.62 3.03
CA ARG A 72 -19.13 42.32 3.13
C ARG A 72 -19.47 42.79 4.55
N LYS A 73 -18.78 42.29 5.58
CA LYS A 73 -18.95 42.69 6.99
C LYS A 73 -18.09 43.90 7.41
N MET A 74 -17.31 44.47 6.50
CA MET A 74 -16.65 45.77 6.76
C MET A 74 -17.72 46.87 6.77
N PRO A 75 -17.89 47.63 7.88
CA PRO A 75 -18.86 48.71 7.94
C PRO A 75 -18.46 49.81 6.96
N ALA A 76 -19.46 50.37 6.28
CA ALA A 76 -19.34 51.63 5.58
C ALA A 76 -18.90 52.72 6.57
N GLY A 77 -17.73 53.32 6.32
CA GLY A 77 -17.26 54.52 7.00
C GLY A 77 -15.87 54.35 7.62
N THR A 78 -14.83 54.71 6.88
CA THR A 78 -13.89 55.81 7.17
C THR A 78 -12.69 55.68 6.22
N GLU A 79 -12.33 56.82 5.65
CA GLU A 79 -11.34 57.06 4.61
C GLU A 79 -9.88 56.91 5.09
N MET A 80 -9.02 56.53 4.14
CA MET A 80 -7.58 56.83 3.96
C MET A 80 -6.46 55.94 4.55
N ASP A 81 -5.55 55.64 3.62
CA ASP A 81 -4.09 55.43 3.69
C ASP A 81 -3.47 54.12 4.22
N GLY A 82 -2.60 53.55 3.37
CA GLY A 82 -1.51 52.67 3.79
C GLY A 82 -1.30 51.44 2.89
N GLU A 83 -0.29 51.53 2.02
CA GLU A 83 0.30 50.45 1.22
C GLU A 83 0.23 49.05 1.86
N LYS A 84 -0.27 48.03 1.14
CA LYS A 84 0.16 46.64 1.38
C LYS A 84 0.35 45.85 0.09
N LYS A 85 1.60 45.45 -0.08
CA LYS A 85 2.23 44.72 -1.17
C LYS A 85 1.66 43.31 -1.31
N HIS A 86 1.54 42.83 -2.55
CA HIS A 86 1.37 41.42 -2.89
C HIS A 86 2.54 40.58 -2.34
N PRO A 87 2.31 39.41 -1.71
CA PRO A 87 3.32 38.37 -1.66
C PRO A 87 3.08 37.36 -2.79
N GLU A 88 4.08 37.23 -3.65
CA GLU A 88 4.26 36.13 -4.60
C GLU A 88 4.22 34.79 -3.86
N THR A 89 3.29 33.90 -4.22
CA THR A 89 3.32 32.52 -3.75
C THR A 89 4.14 31.64 -4.69
N GLU A 90 5.18 31.09 -4.10
CA GLU A 90 6.28 30.33 -4.68
C GLU A 90 5.85 29.10 -5.51
N LYS A 91 6.54 28.86 -6.63
CA LYS A 91 6.40 27.64 -7.44
C LYS A 91 6.81 26.40 -6.62
N PRO A 92 6.06 25.28 -6.67
CA PRO A 92 6.38 24.09 -5.88
C PRO A 92 7.67 23.43 -6.37
N LYS A 93 8.62 23.20 -5.45
CA LYS A 93 9.88 22.48 -5.70
C LYS A 93 9.57 21.01 -6.03
N LEU A 94 9.77 20.61 -7.28
CA LEU A 94 9.73 19.21 -7.71
C LEU A 94 10.76 18.39 -6.93
N ARG A 95 10.30 17.38 -6.18
CA ARG A 95 11.16 16.47 -5.41
C ARG A 95 12.06 15.69 -6.38
N LYS A 96 13.38 15.75 -6.16
CA LYS A 96 14.36 14.92 -6.84
C LYS A 96 14.05 13.44 -6.58
N VAL A 97 13.89 12.65 -7.65
CA VAL A 97 13.72 11.20 -7.56
C VAL A 97 15.09 10.57 -7.24
N PRO A 98 15.26 9.87 -6.10
CA PRO A 98 16.51 9.17 -5.83
C PRO A 98 16.69 7.98 -6.79
N GLY A 99 17.92 7.76 -7.25
CA GLY A 99 18.30 6.66 -8.14
C GLY A 99 17.89 5.27 -7.64
N PHE A 100 17.67 4.37 -8.58
CA PHE A 100 17.16 3.01 -8.36
C PHE A 100 18.24 2.10 -7.74
N SER A 101 18.27 1.97 -6.42
CA SER A 101 19.14 1.01 -5.71
C SER A 101 18.43 -0.33 -5.46
N GLN A 102 19.16 -1.45 -5.44
CA GLN A 102 18.62 -2.78 -5.07
C GLN A 102 18.02 -2.82 -3.66
N GLN A 103 18.42 -1.90 -2.76
CA GLN A 103 17.74 -1.68 -1.48
C GLN A 103 16.27 -1.25 -1.62
N ARG A 104 15.84 -0.60 -2.72
CA ARG A 104 14.40 -0.39 -3.01
C ARG A 104 13.65 -1.69 -3.29
N PHE A 105 14.34 -2.77 -3.62
CA PHE A 105 13.73 -4.09 -3.73
C PHE A 105 13.30 -4.60 -2.34
N LEU A 106 14.11 -4.31 -1.32
CA LEU A 106 13.93 -4.71 0.08
C LEU A 106 13.07 -3.71 0.90
N ASP A 107 13.14 -2.41 0.62
CA ASP A 107 12.41 -1.36 1.36
C ASP A 107 10.94 -1.21 0.92
N GLN A 108 10.42 -2.19 0.17
CA GLN A 108 9.00 -2.38 -0.12
C GLN A 108 8.24 -2.91 1.11
N LYS A 109 8.42 -2.22 2.24
CA LYS A 109 7.97 -2.55 3.60
C LYS A 109 6.48 -2.89 3.77
N ASN A 110 5.65 -2.77 2.74
CA ASN A 110 4.18 -2.91 2.84
C ASN A 110 3.55 -3.93 1.87
N GLN A 111 4.31 -4.78 1.17
CA GLN A 111 3.74 -5.57 0.06
C GLN A 111 3.17 -6.94 0.40
N PHE A 112 3.52 -7.48 1.56
CA PHE A 112 2.98 -8.76 2.04
C PHE A 112 1.81 -8.59 3.00
N PHE A 113 1.52 -7.36 3.43
CA PHE A 113 0.77 -7.12 4.64
C PHE A 113 -0.55 -6.42 4.33
N PHE A 114 -1.64 -7.19 4.47
CA PHE A 114 -2.90 -6.61 4.92
C PHE A 114 -2.62 -5.83 6.21
N LYS A 115 -3.40 -4.78 6.48
CA LYS A 115 -3.19 -3.84 7.59
C LYS A 115 -3.40 -4.48 8.98
N ASN A 116 -2.80 -5.63 9.27
CA ASN A 116 -2.71 -6.22 10.60
C ASN A 116 -1.56 -5.53 11.34
N ARG A 117 -1.85 -4.38 11.96
CA ARG A 117 -0.93 -3.65 12.83
C ARG A 117 -0.77 -4.38 14.18
N GLY A 118 -0.03 -5.50 14.21
CA GLY A 118 0.17 -6.29 15.43
C GLY A 118 1.43 -7.17 15.41
N THR A 119 1.63 -7.93 16.49
CA THR A 119 2.81 -8.78 16.77
C THR A 119 3.11 -9.85 15.70
N ALA A 120 2.09 -10.29 14.95
CA ALA A 120 2.27 -11.19 13.81
C ALA A 120 3.07 -10.55 12.67
N MET A 121 3.00 -9.22 12.50
CA MET A 121 3.75 -8.50 11.48
C MET A 121 5.26 -8.49 11.77
N GLU A 122 5.63 -8.35 13.04
CA GLU A 122 7.03 -8.34 13.49
C GLU A 122 7.66 -9.72 13.31
N LYS A 123 6.97 -10.79 13.72
CA LYS A 123 7.42 -12.17 13.51
C LYS A 123 7.63 -12.49 12.03
N ASN A 124 6.71 -12.07 11.16
CA ASN A 124 6.84 -12.30 9.72
C ASN A 124 8.00 -11.50 9.12
N ARG A 125 8.22 -10.27 9.58
CA ARG A 125 9.33 -9.43 9.13
C ARG A 125 10.67 -10.01 9.56
N GLU A 126 10.77 -10.51 10.79
CA GLU A 126 11.97 -11.18 11.30
C GLU A 126 12.27 -12.46 10.54
N LEU A 127 11.26 -13.29 10.26
CA LEU A 127 11.43 -14.52 9.49
C LEU A 127 11.96 -14.23 8.08
N PHE A 128 11.39 -13.23 7.39
CA PHE A 128 11.87 -12.81 6.07
C PHE A 128 13.27 -12.20 6.12
N LYS A 129 13.62 -11.49 7.20
CA LYS A 129 14.97 -10.95 7.40
C LYS A 129 15.99 -12.07 7.54
N LYS A 130 15.72 -13.04 8.42
CA LYS A 130 16.55 -14.24 8.60
C LYS A 130 16.69 -15.04 7.31
N PHE A 131 15.60 -15.19 6.55
CA PHE A 131 15.64 -15.81 5.23
C PHE A 131 16.57 -15.07 4.27
N THR A 132 16.47 -13.74 4.22
CA THR A 132 17.29 -12.92 3.33
C THR A 132 18.76 -13.01 3.71
N GLU A 133 19.07 -12.92 5.00
CA GLU A 133 20.44 -13.09 5.53
C GLU A 133 20.99 -14.48 5.18
N ALA A 134 20.19 -15.54 5.34
CA ALA A 134 20.58 -16.90 4.97
C ALA A 134 20.85 -17.03 3.45
N VAL A 135 20.05 -16.39 2.60
CA VAL A 135 20.30 -16.38 1.14
C VAL A 135 21.54 -15.55 0.78
N GLU A 136 21.77 -14.40 1.42
CA GLU A 136 22.94 -13.55 1.18
C GLU A 136 24.25 -14.25 1.57
N ILE A 137 24.24 -15.00 2.66
CA ILE A 137 25.40 -15.76 3.15
C ILE A 137 25.52 -17.12 2.43
N GLY A 138 24.46 -17.57 1.76
CA GLY A 138 24.41 -18.86 1.06
C GLY A 138 24.25 -20.07 1.99
N ASP A 139 23.65 -19.88 3.17
CA ASP A 139 23.39 -20.96 4.13
C ASP A 139 22.22 -21.83 3.68
N GLU A 140 22.54 -22.87 2.91
CA GLU A 140 21.55 -23.77 2.32
C GLU A 140 20.70 -24.52 3.36
N VAL A 141 21.24 -24.77 4.55
CA VAL A 141 20.53 -25.49 5.62
C VAL A 141 19.45 -24.59 6.20
N GLN A 142 19.79 -23.33 6.49
CA GLN A 142 18.82 -22.36 6.98
C GLN A 142 17.75 -22.05 5.93
N ILE A 143 18.13 -21.87 4.66
CA ILE A 143 17.18 -21.61 3.57
C ILE A 143 16.14 -22.73 3.48
N LYS A 144 16.59 -24.01 3.49
CA LYS A 144 15.71 -25.19 3.48
C LYS A 144 14.77 -25.24 4.69
N SER A 145 15.23 -24.79 5.86
CA SER A 145 14.40 -24.78 7.07
C SER A 145 13.35 -23.66 7.09
N ILE A 146 13.67 -22.50 6.51
CA ILE A 146 12.82 -21.30 6.57
C ILE A 146 11.79 -21.27 5.44
N LEU A 147 12.10 -21.83 4.26
CA LEU A 147 11.18 -21.86 3.12
C LEU A 147 9.82 -22.48 3.45
N PRO A 148 9.72 -23.66 4.09
CA PRO A 148 8.43 -24.23 4.47
C PRO A 148 7.63 -23.35 5.43
N LEU A 149 8.31 -22.64 6.35
CA LEU A 149 7.67 -21.71 7.28
C LEU A 149 7.10 -20.49 6.55
N LEU A 150 7.85 -19.95 5.58
CA LEU A 150 7.37 -18.88 4.71
C LEU A 150 6.20 -19.32 3.83
N PHE A 151 6.21 -20.57 3.37
CA PHE A 151 5.11 -21.14 2.61
C PHE A 151 3.83 -21.19 3.44
N GLN A 152 3.92 -21.70 4.67
CA GLN A 152 2.79 -21.77 5.60
C GLN A 152 2.21 -20.37 5.89
N GLN A 153 3.05 -19.37 6.09
CA GLN A 153 2.60 -17.98 6.26
C GLN A 153 1.85 -17.43 5.05
N ILE A 154 2.25 -17.82 3.83
CA ILE A 154 1.55 -17.40 2.62
C ILE A 154 0.18 -18.07 2.54
N LYS A 155 0.06 -19.35 2.90
CA LYS A 155 -1.23 -20.04 3.00
C LYS A 155 -2.17 -19.35 3.97
N GLU A 156 -1.70 -19.06 5.18
CA GLU A 156 -2.50 -18.34 6.19
C GLU A 156 -2.90 -16.94 5.71
N SER A 157 -1.97 -16.20 5.08
CA SER A 157 -2.29 -14.90 4.49
C SER A 157 -3.30 -15.00 3.34
N ASN A 158 -3.31 -16.09 2.59
CA ASN A 158 -4.27 -16.32 1.50
C ASN A 158 -5.67 -16.64 2.07
N GLN A 159 -5.76 -17.38 3.18
CA GLN A 159 -7.03 -17.61 3.88
C GLN A 159 -7.64 -16.31 4.41
N GLN A 160 -6.84 -15.47 5.07
CA GLN A 160 -7.31 -14.15 5.54
C GLN A 160 -7.77 -13.25 4.39
N LEU A 161 -7.10 -13.37 3.25
CA LEU A 161 -7.45 -12.68 2.01
C LEU A 161 -8.82 -13.10 1.49
N GLU A 162 -9.10 -14.40 1.53
CA GLU A 162 -10.40 -14.96 1.16
C GLU A 162 -11.49 -14.55 2.11
N GLU A 163 -11.28 -14.67 3.42
CA GLU A 163 -12.24 -14.21 4.43
C GLU A 163 -12.59 -12.73 4.22
N HIS A 164 -11.59 -11.88 3.97
CA HIS A 164 -11.83 -10.47 3.67
C HIS A 164 -12.61 -10.28 2.36
N LEU A 165 -12.35 -11.10 1.35
CA LEU A 165 -13.08 -11.06 0.08
C LEU A 165 -14.54 -11.50 0.26
N GLU A 166 -14.80 -12.52 1.07
CA GLU A 166 -16.15 -12.98 1.45
C GLU A 166 -16.90 -11.91 2.25
N ILE A 167 -16.26 -11.28 3.23
CA ILE A 167 -16.85 -10.12 3.95
C ILE A 167 -17.24 -9.01 2.97
N LEU A 168 -16.38 -8.72 1.99
CA LEU A 168 -16.67 -7.74 0.94
C LEU A 168 -17.75 -8.18 -0.05
N LYS A 169 -18.00 -9.49 -0.19
CA LYS A 169 -19.11 -10.03 -0.99
C LYS A 169 -20.43 -9.84 -0.26
N ASN A 170 -20.49 -10.31 0.98
CA ASN A 170 -21.71 -10.32 1.79
C ASN A 170 -22.17 -8.89 2.16
N GLY A 171 -21.24 -7.98 2.46
CA GLY A 171 -21.56 -6.58 2.76
C GLY A 171 -22.06 -5.74 1.57
N ASN A 172 -22.22 -6.32 0.38
CA ASN A 172 -22.85 -5.69 -0.79
C ASN A 172 -24.24 -6.29 -1.10
N GLU A 173 -24.68 -7.34 -0.38
CA GLU A 173 -25.99 -7.99 -0.57
C GLU A 173 -27.06 -7.51 0.44
N GLU A 174 -26.70 -6.64 1.38
CA GLU A 174 -27.62 -5.88 2.26
C GLU A 174 -27.79 -4.44 1.78
#